data_AF-A0A6A4ZAV9-F1
#
_entry.id   AF-A0A6A4ZAV9-F1
#
_cell.length_a   1.000
_cell.length_b   1.000
_cell.length_c   1.000
_cell.angle_alpha   90.00
_cell.angle_beta   90.00
_cell.angle_gamma   90.00
#
_symmetry.space_group_name_H-M   'P 1'
#
loop_
_entity.id
_entity.type
_entity.pdbx_description
1 polymer ?
#
loop_
_entity_poly.entity_id
_entity_poly.type
_entity_poly.pdbx_seq_one_letter_code
_entity_poly.pdbx_strand_id
1 'polypeptide(L)'
;MYLLAPNALSLPHSQPFFNCMAENLPIPPAPPRSRPTGRPVHKYGPKKKRQQHHNLVCSYQERHDVIQYYGTHGMAATLSKFYTNLSTTSRETQRKKIYQWLAKKDHIAGMVSTTRTAKQRSWRRLSAGTTLSHETEEMLVRWVHDMRKDGVPVTHAMLQLMALEAAVDEGYSEDEFKAGWHWMVGFKRRHKLSLRARTRVGQDSNEDGIATRQEFSQHVRDFMGEHGVDVVYNADQTAVNYEYLPTKTINDVGEKTMWVKCGGKTKERVTTMVLANSAGTKHPLFLILRTMKSKVKTVVQENLVERQGFGKRRWESVEPMEAKFNCRVSEKSTAWWNGSISLSFLQFHFSDRPDRDTKPVLLLWDDVSAHWTEEVVAYATSINVVLVRIPPRFKWICQPADVAWNRPLKSRLRDKWIGLLRQQITRSKTMKTQFKVQAPSRATVVSWITSVCTDLPESTIINGFRACDFIDGQTIETIDDGG
;
A
#
# COMPACT_ATOMS: atom_id res chain seq x y z
N MET A 1 -35.56 33.43 -2.14
CA MET A 1 -36.92 32.86 -2.20
C MET A 1 -36.86 31.47 -1.57
N TYR A 2 -37.83 31.13 -0.72
CA TYR A 2 -38.17 29.82 -0.11
C TYR A 2 -37.66 28.53 -0.78
N LEU A 3 -37.36 27.36 -0.15
CA LEU A 3 -37.27 26.78 1.24
C LEU A 3 -36.37 25.50 1.08
N LEU A 4 -35.84 24.73 2.06
CA LEU A 4 -35.74 24.71 3.54
C LEU A 4 -34.52 23.83 3.94
N ALA A 5 -34.32 23.56 5.24
CA ALA A 5 -33.52 22.45 5.77
C ALA A 5 -34.32 21.62 6.80
N PRO A 6 -34.11 20.30 6.95
CA PRO A 6 -34.85 19.47 7.91
C PRO A 6 -34.25 19.55 9.33
N ASN A 7 -35.12 19.63 10.35
CA ASN A 7 -34.74 19.78 11.75
C ASN A 7 -34.25 18.47 12.41
N ALA A 8 -33.41 18.61 13.43
CA ALA A 8 -33.20 17.59 14.44
C ALA A 8 -34.37 17.55 15.45
N LEU A 9 -34.65 16.38 16.02
CA LEU A 9 -35.59 16.21 17.14
C LEU A 9 -34.97 15.35 18.25
N SER A 10 -35.06 15.85 19.48
CA SER A 10 -34.52 15.25 20.71
C SER A 10 -35.65 14.82 21.64
N LEU A 11 -35.51 13.66 22.31
CA LEU A 11 -36.36 13.25 23.44
C LEU A 11 -35.52 12.66 24.59
N PRO A 12 -36.03 12.63 25.85
CA PRO A 12 -35.19 12.69 27.04
C PRO A 12 -35.10 11.39 27.89
N HIS A 13 -34.57 11.52 29.12
CA HIS A 13 -34.15 10.44 30.03
C HIS A 13 -35.24 9.85 30.97
N SER A 14 -34.93 8.63 31.46
CA SER A 14 -35.23 8.03 32.79
C SER A 14 -36.67 7.68 33.24
N GLN A 15 -36.94 6.36 33.37
CA GLN A 15 -37.30 5.56 34.59
C GLN A 15 -38.18 6.15 35.73
N PRO A 16 -38.97 5.33 36.48
CA PRO A 16 -38.59 4.02 37.05
C PRO A 16 -39.68 2.91 37.11
N PHE A 17 -39.45 1.91 37.99
CA PHE A 17 -40.16 0.62 38.18
C PHE A 17 -41.59 0.71 38.75
N PHE A 18 -42.39 -0.33 38.47
CA PHE A 18 -43.14 -1.07 39.50
C PHE A 18 -43.17 -2.58 39.18
N ASN A 19 -43.56 -3.44 40.14
CA ASN A 19 -43.29 -4.88 40.13
C ASN A 19 -44.51 -5.70 40.61
N CYS A 20 -44.86 -6.81 39.94
CA CYS A 20 -45.68 -7.87 40.54
C CYS A 20 -45.57 -9.24 39.84
N MET A 21 -45.78 -10.29 40.63
CA MET A 21 -45.64 -11.72 40.33
C MET A 21 -46.58 -12.25 39.22
N ALA A 22 -46.09 -13.21 38.43
CA ALA A 22 -46.88 -14.30 37.84
C ALA A 22 -45.99 -15.55 37.66
N GLU A 23 -46.56 -16.75 37.77
CA GLU A 23 -45.85 -17.98 38.08
C GLU A 23 -45.08 -18.63 36.91
N ASN A 24 -44.07 -19.45 37.23
CA ASN A 24 -43.30 -20.20 36.25
C ASN A 24 -44.04 -21.46 35.77
N LEU A 25 -44.34 -21.55 34.48
CA LEU A 25 -44.67 -22.82 33.80
C LEU A 25 -43.71 -23.04 32.61
N PRO A 26 -43.14 -24.25 32.44
CA PRO A 26 -42.18 -24.53 31.38
C PRO A 26 -42.87 -24.61 30.01
N ILE A 27 -42.57 -23.66 29.13
CA ILE A 27 -43.04 -23.67 27.73
C ILE A 27 -42.32 -24.79 26.96
N PRO A 28 -43.03 -25.71 26.27
CA PRO A 28 -42.40 -26.77 25.50
C PRO A 28 -41.61 -26.20 24.30
N PRO A 29 -40.52 -26.86 23.87
CA PRO A 29 -39.69 -26.37 22.77
C PRO A 29 -40.47 -26.32 21.45
N ALA A 30 -40.47 -25.15 20.81
CA ALA A 30 -41.14 -24.97 19.52
C ALA A 30 -40.52 -25.87 18.43
N PRO A 31 -41.33 -26.48 17.55
CA PRO A 31 -40.82 -27.34 16.49
C PRO A 31 -39.92 -26.56 15.51
N PRO A 32 -38.92 -27.22 14.89
CA PRO A 32 -37.96 -26.55 14.02
C PRO A 32 -38.68 -25.91 12.82
N ARG A 33 -38.55 -24.59 12.68
CA ARG A 33 -39.11 -23.84 11.54
C ARG A 33 -38.54 -24.39 10.23
N SER A 34 -39.41 -24.93 9.39
CA SER A 34 -39.06 -25.33 8.03
C SER A 34 -38.56 -24.10 7.24
N ARG A 35 -37.63 -24.32 6.31
CA ARG A 35 -37.17 -23.25 5.41
C ARG A 35 -38.35 -22.76 4.57
N PRO A 36 -38.49 -21.45 4.31
CA PRO A 36 -39.54 -20.93 3.43
C PRO A 36 -39.48 -21.62 2.06
N THR A 37 -40.51 -22.41 1.75
CA THR A 37 -40.70 -22.96 0.41
C THR A 37 -41.01 -21.80 -0.54
N GLY A 38 -40.15 -21.61 -1.53
CA GLY A 38 -40.31 -20.53 -2.52
C GLY A 38 -41.65 -20.65 -3.25
N ARG A 39 -42.23 -19.48 -3.58
CA ARG A 39 -43.53 -19.35 -4.26
C ARG A 39 -43.63 -20.33 -5.45
N PRO A 40 -44.68 -21.17 -5.56
CA PRO A 40 -44.78 -22.18 -6.60
C PRO A 40 -44.61 -21.60 -8.01
N VAL A 41 -43.80 -22.26 -8.82
CA VAL A 41 -43.42 -21.76 -10.16
C VAL A 41 -44.53 -22.04 -11.17
N HIS A 42 -45.29 -20.99 -11.45
CA HIS A 42 -45.96 -20.71 -12.73
C HIS A 42 -47.19 -21.58 -13.11
N LYS A 43 -48.33 -20.90 -13.33
CA LYS A 43 -49.64 -21.45 -13.76
C LYS A 43 -49.65 -22.13 -15.16
N TYR A 44 -48.49 -22.24 -15.82
CA TYR A 44 -48.33 -22.74 -17.19
C TYR A 44 -47.11 -23.68 -17.33
N GLY A 45 -46.96 -24.62 -16.40
CA GLY A 45 -46.05 -25.76 -16.48
C GLY A 45 -44.55 -25.44 -16.61
N PRO A 46 -43.71 -26.44 -16.96
CA PRO A 46 -42.30 -26.23 -17.24
C PRO A 46 -42.12 -25.44 -18.54
N LYS A 47 -41.55 -24.23 -18.46
CA LYS A 47 -41.15 -23.48 -19.66
C LYS A 47 -40.17 -24.34 -20.47
N LYS A 48 -40.51 -24.65 -21.73
CA LYS A 48 -39.64 -25.39 -22.66
C LYS A 48 -38.24 -24.77 -22.64
N LYS A 49 -37.23 -25.53 -22.20
CA LYS A 49 -35.84 -25.08 -22.25
C LYS A 49 -35.51 -24.71 -23.70
N ARG A 50 -35.02 -23.48 -23.96
CA ARG A 50 -34.53 -23.10 -25.29
C ARG A 50 -33.53 -24.16 -25.75
N GLN A 51 -33.66 -24.66 -26.98
CA GLN A 51 -32.67 -25.57 -27.54
C GLN A 51 -31.31 -24.86 -27.59
N GLN A 52 -30.33 -25.39 -26.86
CA GLN A 52 -28.96 -24.89 -26.89
C GLN A 52 -28.23 -25.66 -27.98
N HIS A 53 -28.09 -25.05 -29.15
CA HIS A 53 -27.32 -25.63 -30.25
C HIS A 53 -25.83 -25.63 -29.88
N HIS A 54 -25.33 -26.80 -29.44
CA HIS A 54 -23.92 -27.01 -29.12
C HIS A 54 -23.06 -27.02 -30.39
N ASN A 55 -22.78 -25.83 -30.92
CA ASN A 55 -21.85 -25.64 -32.02
C ASN A 55 -20.43 -26.02 -31.57
N LEU A 56 -19.98 -27.21 -31.96
CA LEU A 56 -18.60 -27.67 -31.83
C LEU A 56 -17.70 -26.82 -32.75
N VAL A 57 -17.12 -25.77 -32.17
CA VAL A 57 -16.17 -24.89 -32.86
C VAL A 57 -14.73 -25.38 -32.58
N CYS A 58 -14.05 -25.79 -33.65
CA CYS A 58 -12.64 -26.18 -33.68
C CYS A 58 -11.67 -25.07 -33.24
N SER A 59 -10.45 -25.43 -32.85
CA SER A 59 -9.39 -24.47 -32.51
C SER A 59 -8.72 -23.84 -33.75
N TYR A 60 -7.98 -22.74 -33.59
CA TYR A 60 -7.18 -22.18 -34.69
C TYR A 60 -6.05 -23.13 -35.14
N GLN A 61 -5.44 -23.87 -34.21
CA GLN A 61 -4.48 -24.94 -34.52
C GLN A 61 -5.11 -26.00 -35.44
N GLU A 62 -6.24 -26.57 -35.02
CA GLU A 62 -6.95 -27.62 -35.76
C GLU A 62 -7.36 -27.16 -37.18
N ARG A 63 -7.76 -25.89 -37.35
CA ARG A 63 -8.02 -25.31 -38.68
C ARG A 63 -6.75 -25.20 -39.53
N HIS A 64 -5.64 -24.80 -38.93
CA HIS A 64 -4.36 -24.71 -39.62
C HIS A 64 -3.88 -26.09 -40.08
N ASP A 65 -3.94 -27.11 -39.21
CA ASP A 65 -3.51 -28.47 -39.52
C ASP A 65 -4.36 -29.09 -40.66
N VAL A 66 -5.67 -28.80 -40.66
CA VAL A 66 -6.60 -29.14 -41.76
C VAL A 66 -6.26 -28.40 -43.06
N ILE A 67 -5.88 -27.11 -43.00
CA ILE A 67 -5.45 -26.33 -44.18
C ILE A 67 -4.14 -26.89 -44.77
N GLN A 68 -3.15 -27.19 -43.95
CA GLN A 68 -1.85 -27.73 -44.39
C GLN A 68 -2.00 -29.12 -45.05
N TYR A 69 -2.83 -29.98 -44.47
CA TYR A 69 -3.13 -31.28 -45.07
C TYR A 69 -3.98 -31.17 -46.35
N TYR A 70 -4.93 -30.22 -46.40
CA TYR A 70 -5.67 -29.91 -47.63
C TYR A 70 -4.75 -29.48 -48.78
N GLY A 71 -3.78 -28.61 -48.51
CA GLY A 71 -2.84 -28.11 -49.52
C GLY A 71 -1.96 -29.19 -50.15
N THR A 72 -1.85 -30.36 -49.52
CA THR A 72 -0.99 -31.48 -49.95
C THR A 72 -1.77 -32.72 -50.40
N HIS A 73 -3.02 -32.92 -49.93
CA HIS A 73 -3.81 -34.14 -50.18
C HIS A 73 -5.22 -33.87 -50.75
N GLY A 74 -5.63 -32.61 -50.88
CA GLY A 74 -6.93 -32.23 -51.42
C GLY A 74 -8.13 -32.55 -50.51
N MET A 75 -9.33 -32.17 -50.98
CA MET A 75 -10.53 -32.15 -50.13
C MET A 75 -11.01 -33.55 -49.70
N ALA A 76 -11.00 -34.53 -50.59
CA ALA A 76 -11.55 -35.86 -50.32
C ALA A 76 -10.76 -36.57 -49.20
N ALA A 77 -9.43 -36.58 -49.30
CA ALA A 77 -8.55 -37.13 -48.27
C ALA A 77 -8.62 -36.34 -46.96
N THR A 78 -8.70 -35.00 -47.02
CA THR A 78 -8.83 -34.16 -45.82
C THR A 78 -10.09 -34.48 -45.01
N LEU A 79 -11.24 -34.62 -45.68
CA LEU A 79 -12.48 -35.04 -45.03
C LEU A 79 -12.39 -36.47 -44.48
N SER A 80 -11.71 -37.40 -45.18
CA SER A 80 -11.50 -38.75 -44.66
C SER A 80 -10.54 -38.82 -43.47
N LYS A 81 -9.52 -37.95 -43.39
CA LYS A 81 -8.54 -37.94 -42.29
C LYS A 81 -9.07 -37.30 -41.01
N PHE A 82 -9.67 -36.12 -41.10
CA PHE A 82 -10.08 -35.34 -39.93
C PHE A 82 -11.56 -35.52 -39.56
N TYR A 83 -12.39 -36.03 -40.47
CA TYR A 83 -13.85 -36.02 -40.36
C TYR A 83 -14.48 -37.34 -40.82
N THR A 84 -13.87 -38.46 -40.42
CA THR A 84 -14.24 -39.85 -40.74
C THR A 84 -15.75 -40.11 -40.61
N ASN A 85 -16.31 -39.87 -39.43
CA ASN A 85 -17.63 -40.35 -39.02
C ASN A 85 -18.77 -39.32 -39.29
N LEU A 86 -18.66 -38.50 -40.34
CA LEU A 86 -19.69 -37.54 -40.72
C LEU A 86 -20.67 -38.10 -41.75
N SER A 87 -21.98 -37.97 -41.49
CA SER A 87 -23.03 -38.19 -42.49
C SER A 87 -22.86 -37.26 -43.70
N THR A 88 -23.38 -37.65 -44.87
CA THR A 88 -23.18 -36.94 -46.16
C THR A 88 -23.43 -35.43 -46.06
N THR A 89 -24.56 -35.01 -45.46
CA THR A 89 -24.93 -33.61 -45.24
C THR A 89 -23.98 -32.88 -44.29
N SER A 90 -23.47 -33.58 -43.26
CA SER A 90 -22.49 -33.05 -42.31
C SER A 90 -21.11 -32.90 -42.94
N ARG A 91 -20.71 -33.87 -43.78
CA ARG A 91 -19.45 -33.89 -44.53
C ARG A 91 -19.42 -32.76 -45.57
N GLU A 92 -20.54 -32.51 -46.26
CA GLU A 92 -20.70 -31.36 -47.15
C GLU A 92 -20.70 -30.02 -46.39
N THR A 93 -21.36 -29.95 -45.22
CA THR A 93 -21.28 -28.77 -44.34
C THR A 93 -19.84 -28.50 -43.89
N GLN A 94 -19.06 -29.55 -43.62
CA GLN A 94 -17.66 -29.44 -43.23
C GLN A 94 -16.77 -29.05 -44.41
N ARG A 95 -17.03 -29.55 -45.63
CA ARG A 95 -16.38 -29.08 -46.87
C ARG A 95 -16.52 -27.56 -47.04
N LYS A 96 -17.73 -27.02 -46.87
CA LYS A 96 -18.00 -25.57 -46.95
C LYS A 96 -17.23 -24.77 -45.88
N LYS A 97 -17.15 -25.29 -44.64
CA LYS A 97 -16.34 -24.66 -43.56
C LYS A 97 -14.84 -24.64 -43.90
N ILE A 98 -14.28 -25.72 -44.46
CA ILE A 98 -12.86 -25.77 -44.84
C ILE A 98 -12.55 -24.69 -45.89
N TYR A 99 -13.42 -24.48 -46.90
CA TYR A 99 -13.26 -23.36 -47.84
C TYR A 99 -13.34 -21.98 -47.15
N GLN A 100 -14.23 -21.80 -46.18
CA GLN A 100 -14.28 -20.56 -45.36
C GLN A 100 -13.02 -20.35 -44.51
N TRP A 101 -12.29 -21.41 -44.16
CA TRP A 101 -11.00 -21.33 -43.46
C TRP A 101 -9.85 -21.06 -44.44
N LEU A 102 -9.84 -21.69 -45.61
CA LEU A 102 -8.87 -21.43 -46.68
C LEU A 102 -8.91 -19.96 -47.14
N ALA A 103 -10.11 -19.39 -47.28
CA ALA A 103 -10.31 -17.96 -47.54
C ALA A 103 -9.84 -17.02 -46.42
N LYS A 104 -9.36 -17.56 -45.29
CA LYS A 104 -8.81 -16.84 -44.13
C LYS A 104 -7.49 -17.47 -43.63
N LYS A 105 -6.78 -18.20 -44.51
CA LYS A 105 -5.60 -19.00 -44.17
C LYS A 105 -4.52 -18.18 -43.43
N ASP A 106 -4.28 -16.94 -43.86
CA ASP A 106 -3.17 -16.11 -43.37
C ASP A 106 -3.48 -15.56 -41.97
N HIS A 107 -4.74 -15.20 -41.70
CA HIS A 107 -5.22 -14.91 -40.34
C HIS A 107 -5.14 -16.15 -39.43
N ILE A 108 -5.44 -17.34 -39.95
CA ILE A 108 -5.38 -18.58 -39.18
C ILE A 108 -3.92 -18.94 -38.84
N ALA A 109 -2.99 -18.80 -39.79
CA ALA A 109 -1.55 -18.97 -39.55
C ALA A 109 -1.02 -17.94 -38.54
N GLY A 110 -1.37 -16.65 -38.72
CA GLY A 110 -1.05 -15.58 -37.77
C GLY A 110 -1.58 -15.84 -36.36
N MET A 111 -2.77 -16.44 -36.22
CA MET A 111 -3.33 -16.88 -34.94
C MET A 111 -2.59 -18.08 -34.32
N VAL A 112 -1.95 -18.94 -35.12
CA VAL A 112 -1.19 -20.10 -34.65
C VAL A 112 0.23 -19.74 -34.20
N SER A 113 0.77 -18.60 -34.61
CA SER A 113 2.10 -18.07 -34.22
C SER A 113 2.41 -18.03 -32.71
N THR A 114 1.40 -18.12 -31.84
CA THR A 114 1.56 -18.20 -30.38
C THR A 114 0.65 -19.28 -29.80
N THR A 115 1.19 -20.13 -28.94
CA THR A 115 0.48 -21.25 -28.26
C THR A 115 -0.82 -20.83 -27.55
N ARG A 116 -0.89 -19.58 -27.06
CA ARG A 116 -2.06 -18.98 -26.41
C ARG A 116 -3.22 -18.72 -27.38
N THR A 117 -2.93 -18.29 -28.61
CA THR A 117 -3.93 -17.97 -29.64
C THR A 117 -4.27 -19.18 -30.50
N ALA A 118 -3.31 -20.08 -30.74
CA ALA A 118 -3.54 -21.35 -31.44
C ALA A 118 -4.66 -22.19 -30.81
N LYS A 119 -4.71 -22.23 -29.46
CA LYS A 119 -5.74 -22.94 -28.69
C LYS A 119 -7.11 -22.24 -28.66
N GLN A 120 -7.25 -21.02 -29.16
CA GLN A 120 -8.53 -20.31 -29.17
C GLN A 120 -9.48 -20.88 -30.23
N ARG A 121 -10.78 -20.85 -29.94
CA ARG A 121 -11.86 -21.29 -30.87
C ARG A 121 -12.52 -20.13 -31.59
N SER A 122 -12.38 -18.91 -31.07
CA SER A 122 -12.87 -17.67 -31.68
C SER A 122 -11.96 -16.52 -31.27
N TRP A 123 -11.82 -15.54 -32.14
CA TRP A 123 -11.11 -14.30 -31.90
C TRP A 123 -11.96 -13.13 -32.39
N ARG A 124 -11.96 -12.04 -31.63
CA ARG A 124 -12.52 -10.74 -32.03
C ARG A 124 -11.46 -9.69 -31.72
N ARG A 125 -11.30 -8.70 -32.60
CA ARG A 125 -10.42 -7.54 -32.38
C ARG A 125 -10.86 -6.85 -31.08
N LEU A 126 -9.91 -6.23 -30.37
CA LEU A 126 -10.28 -5.28 -29.32
C LEU A 126 -11.20 -4.20 -29.94
N SER A 127 -12.20 -3.75 -29.17
CA SER A 127 -13.25 -2.83 -29.61
C SER A 127 -14.23 -3.34 -30.69
N ALA A 128 -14.14 -4.60 -31.16
CA ALA A 128 -15.15 -5.15 -32.07
C ALA A 128 -16.45 -5.51 -31.34
N GLY A 129 -17.51 -4.72 -31.55
CA GLY A 129 -18.82 -4.92 -30.93
C GLY A 129 -18.85 -4.52 -29.45
N THR A 130 -18.47 -3.28 -29.15
CA THR A 130 -18.84 -2.60 -27.89
C THR A 130 -20.35 -2.32 -27.88
N THR A 131 -20.92 -2.15 -26.68
CA THR A 131 -22.34 -1.73 -26.55
C THR A 131 -22.47 -0.23 -26.77
N LEU A 132 -21.59 0.55 -26.13
CA LEU A 132 -21.46 1.99 -26.37
C LEU A 132 -20.61 2.27 -27.62
N SER A 133 -20.77 3.45 -28.21
CA SER A 133 -19.91 3.88 -29.33
C SER A 133 -18.46 4.15 -28.90
N HIS A 134 -17.58 4.36 -29.88
CA HIS A 134 -16.19 4.74 -29.62
C HIS A 134 -16.09 6.14 -29.01
N GLU A 135 -16.95 7.08 -29.45
CA GLU A 135 -16.94 8.47 -29.02
C GLU A 135 -17.38 8.60 -27.56
N THR A 136 -18.45 7.91 -27.18
CA THR A 136 -18.93 7.85 -25.80
C THR A 136 -17.93 7.17 -24.86
N GLU A 137 -17.26 6.10 -25.31
CA GLU A 137 -16.15 5.54 -24.54
C GLU A 137 -14.93 6.48 -24.44
N GLU A 138 -14.70 7.37 -25.40
CA GLU A 138 -13.69 8.43 -25.26
C GLU A 138 -14.12 9.55 -24.31
N MET A 139 -15.39 9.98 -24.32
CA MET A 139 -15.90 10.96 -23.33
C MET A 139 -15.72 10.43 -21.91
N LEU A 140 -16.05 9.16 -21.67
CA LEU A 140 -15.80 8.48 -20.39
C LEU A 140 -14.30 8.43 -20.04
N VAL A 141 -13.41 8.24 -21.01
CA VAL A 141 -11.95 8.28 -20.78
C VAL A 141 -11.47 9.70 -20.43
N ARG A 142 -11.96 10.73 -21.12
CA ARG A 142 -11.64 12.15 -20.83
C ARG A 142 -12.08 12.50 -19.40
N TRP A 143 -13.32 12.22 -19.04
CA TRP A 143 -13.83 12.37 -17.67
C TRP A 143 -12.98 11.61 -16.62
N VAL A 144 -12.54 10.38 -16.91
CA VAL A 144 -11.61 9.66 -16.01
C VAL A 144 -10.30 10.43 -15.86
N HIS A 145 -9.74 10.99 -16.94
CA HIS A 145 -8.50 11.76 -16.87
C HIS A 145 -8.66 13.09 -16.13
N ASP A 146 -9.73 13.84 -16.35
CA ASP A 146 -10.00 15.12 -15.69
C ASP A 146 -10.21 14.92 -14.18
N MET A 147 -11.08 13.98 -13.79
CA MET A 147 -11.22 13.59 -12.38
C MET A 147 -9.90 13.11 -11.76
N ARG A 148 -9.01 12.47 -12.55
CA ARG A 148 -7.70 12.03 -12.05
C ARG A 148 -6.65 13.15 -11.99
N LYS A 149 -6.79 14.20 -12.79
CA LYS A 149 -6.00 15.44 -12.76
C LYS A 149 -6.36 16.25 -11.51
N ASP A 150 -7.66 16.41 -11.23
CA ASP A 150 -8.21 17.11 -10.06
C ASP A 150 -8.10 16.28 -8.75
N GLY A 151 -7.23 15.26 -8.74
CA GLY A 151 -6.98 14.39 -7.58
C GLY A 151 -8.11 13.40 -7.24
N VAL A 152 -9.34 13.60 -7.71
CA VAL A 152 -10.56 12.85 -7.38
C VAL A 152 -10.42 11.32 -7.62
N PRO A 153 -10.75 10.47 -6.63
CA PRO A 153 -10.55 9.02 -6.74
C PRO A 153 -11.68 8.35 -7.55
N VAL A 154 -11.51 8.21 -8.87
CA VAL A 154 -12.45 7.46 -9.71
C VAL A 154 -12.52 5.98 -9.27
N THR A 155 -13.67 5.56 -8.77
CA THR A 155 -13.94 4.18 -8.36
C THR A 155 -14.66 3.39 -9.46
N HIS A 156 -14.76 2.06 -9.31
CA HIS A 156 -15.62 1.23 -10.16
C HIS A 156 -17.07 1.72 -10.17
N ALA A 157 -17.63 2.10 -9.02
CA ALA A 157 -19.03 2.52 -8.92
C ALA A 157 -19.25 3.86 -9.66
N MET A 158 -18.33 4.81 -9.54
CA MET A 158 -18.42 6.09 -10.25
C MET A 158 -18.33 5.89 -11.77
N LEU A 159 -17.36 5.10 -12.25
CA LEU A 159 -17.27 4.74 -13.67
C LEU A 159 -18.50 3.96 -14.17
N GLN A 160 -19.12 3.14 -13.30
CA GLN A 160 -20.36 2.45 -13.64
C GLN A 160 -21.53 3.42 -13.80
N LEU A 161 -21.66 4.41 -12.90
CA LEU A 161 -22.71 5.43 -12.95
C LEU A 161 -22.57 6.32 -14.20
N MET A 162 -21.39 6.92 -14.44
CA MET A 162 -21.16 7.73 -15.63
C MET A 162 -21.41 6.96 -16.94
N ALA A 163 -21.07 5.67 -16.97
CA ALA A 163 -21.31 4.84 -18.13
C ALA A 163 -22.79 4.49 -18.35
N LEU A 164 -23.61 4.47 -17.30
CA LEU A 164 -25.08 4.34 -17.43
C LEU A 164 -25.70 5.65 -17.92
N GLU A 165 -25.28 6.78 -17.36
CA GLU A 165 -25.70 8.12 -17.78
C GLU A 165 -25.40 8.35 -19.27
N ALA A 166 -24.15 8.16 -19.68
CA ALA A 166 -23.74 8.27 -21.08
C ALA A 166 -24.34 7.19 -22.01
N ALA A 167 -24.93 6.11 -21.46
CA ALA A 167 -25.70 5.15 -22.26
C ALA A 167 -27.13 5.61 -22.51
N VAL A 168 -27.74 6.33 -21.56
CA VAL A 168 -29.04 6.98 -21.75
C VAL A 168 -28.94 8.09 -22.80
N ASP A 169 -27.83 8.83 -22.85
CA ASP A 169 -27.54 9.81 -23.91
C ASP A 169 -27.41 9.16 -25.31
N GLU A 170 -26.89 7.93 -25.40
CA GLU A 170 -26.90 7.11 -26.64
C GLU A 170 -28.27 6.45 -26.91
N GLY A 171 -29.28 6.66 -26.06
CA GLY A 171 -30.63 6.11 -26.21
C GLY A 171 -30.84 4.69 -25.69
N TYR A 172 -29.89 4.12 -24.94
CA TYR A 172 -30.03 2.80 -24.33
C TYR A 172 -30.83 2.84 -23.01
N SER A 173 -31.67 1.82 -22.80
CA SER A 173 -32.32 1.61 -21.50
C SER A 173 -31.43 0.88 -20.49
N GLU A 174 -31.75 1.00 -19.20
CA GLU A 174 -31.08 0.25 -18.11
C GLU A 174 -31.12 -1.28 -18.28
N ASP A 175 -32.02 -1.83 -19.10
CA ASP A 175 -32.05 -3.27 -19.39
C ASP A 175 -31.14 -3.70 -20.54
N GLU A 176 -30.80 -2.78 -21.44
CA GLU A 176 -29.88 -3.02 -22.57
C GLU A 176 -28.42 -2.81 -22.17
N PHE A 177 -28.14 -1.77 -21.37
CA PHE A 177 -26.81 -1.51 -20.86
C PHE A 177 -26.79 -1.38 -19.32
N LYS A 178 -26.05 -2.28 -18.66
CA LYS A 178 -25.95 -2.36 -17.19
C LYS A 178 -24.57 -1.97 -16.65
N ALA A 179 -23.68 -1.43 -17.52
CA ALA A 179 -22.29 -1.09 -17.23
C ALA A 179 -21.49 -2.19 -16.46
N GLY A 180 -21.88 -3.46 -16.60
CA GLY A 180 -21.45 -4.54 -15.70
C GLY A 180 -19.98 -4.94 -15.80
N TRP A 181 -19.53 -5.80 -14.88
CA TRP A 181 -18.13 -6.25 -14.72
C TRP A 181 -17.41 -6.57 -16.04
N HIS A 182 -18.05 -7.31 -16.95
CA HIS A 182 -17.45 -7.67 -18.24
C HIS A 182 -17.22 -6.46 -19.16
N TRP A 183 -18.11 -5.47 -19.15
CA TRP A 183 -17.88 -4.22 -19.87
C TRP A 183 -16.78 -3.39 -19.18
N MET A 184 -16.82 -3.21 -17.85
CA MET A 184 -15.79 -2.45 -17.12
C MET A 184 -14.38 -3.03 -17.31
N VAL A 185 -14.23 -4.36 -17.31
CA VAL A 185 -12.95 -5.03 -17.62
C VAL A 185 -12.56 -4.85 -19.09
N GLY A 186 -13.54 -4.82 -20.00
CA GLY A 186 -13.33 -4.52 -21.42
C GLY A 186 -12.83 -3.09 -21.66
N PHE A 187 -13.54 -2.09 -21.12
CA PHE A 187 -13.28 -0.66 -21.21
C PHE A 187 -11.86 -0.33 -20.72
N LYS A 188 -11.55 -0.70 -19.47
CA LYS A 188 -10.22 -0.47 -18.90
C LYS A 188 -9.09 -1.11 -19.72
N ARG A 189 -9.33 -2.29 -20.31
CA ARG A 189 -8.35 -2.97 -21.16
C ARG A 189 -8.22 -2.33 -22.56
N ARG A 190 -9.28 -1.73 -23.11
CA ARG A 190 -9.19 -0.93 -24.34
C ARG A 190 -8.35 0.32 -24.10
N HIS A 191 -8.65 1.05 -23.05
CA HIS A 191 -8.13 2.39 -22.76
C HIS A 191 -6.91 2.39 -21.82
N LYS A 192 -6.27 1.23 -21.61
CA LYS A 192 -5.07 1.02 -20.77
C LYS A 192 -5.21 1.44 -19.28
N LEU A 193 -6.43 1.65 -18.80
CA LEU A 193 -6.73 2.04 -17.42
C LEU A 193 -6.59 0.85 -16.44
N SER A 194 -6.24 1.14 -15.19
CA SER A 194 -6.08 0.13 -14.13
C SER A 194 -6.49 0.68 -12.76
N LEU A 195 -6.96 -0.19 -11.86
CA LEU A 195 -7.09 0.19 -10.45
C LEU A 195 -5.70 0.28 -9.83
N ARG A 196 -5.43 1.38 -9.13
CA ARG A 196 -4.16 1.62 -8.43
C ARG A 196 -4.42 1.76 -6.93
N ALA A 197 -3.46 1.34 -6.11
CA ALA A 197 -3.51 1.60 -4.68
C ALA A 197 -3.27 3.11 -4.44
N ARG A 198 -4.00 3.70 -3.48
CA ARG A 198 -3.85 5.09 -3.08
C ARG A 198 -2.48 5.31 -2.42
N THR A 199 -1.67 6.21 -2.97
CA THR A 199 -0.30 6.52 -2.50
C THR A 199 -0.23 7.71 -1.55
N ARG A 200 -1.06 8.74 -1.75
CA ARG A 200 -1.14 9.97 -0.93
C ARG A 200 -2.59 10.31 -0.59
N VAL A 201 -2.79 11.19 0.38
CA VAL A 201 -4.10 11.76 0.80
C VAL A 201 -3.87 13.22 1.19
N GLY A 202 -4.61 14.13 0.59
CA GLY A 202 -4.51 15.58 0.79
C GLY A 202 -5.42 16.30 -0.21
N GLN A 203 -5.46 17.62 -0.14
CA GLN A 203 -6.04 18.48 -1.20
C GLN A 203 -4.97 19.02 -2.15
N ASP A 204 -3.69 18.92 -1.77
CA ASP A 204 -2.55 19.45 -2.51
C ASP A 204 -2.27 18.59 -3.76
N SER A 205 -1.98 19.27 -4.86
CA SER A 205 -1.54 18.66 -6.13
C SER A 205 -0.06 18.21 -6.06
N ASN A 206 0.48 17.67 -7.15
CA ASN A 206 1.93 17.44 -7.21
C ASN A 206 2.67 18.75 -7.52
N GLU A 207 1.99 19.61 -8.27
CA GLU A 207 2.42 20.90 -8.75
C GLU A 207 2.66 21.87 -7.58
N ASP A 208 1.74 21.93 -6.62
CA ASP A 208 1.92 22.62 -5.34
C ASP A 208 3.18 22.13 -4.60
N GLY A 209 3.37 20.81 -4.54
CA GLY A 209 4.53 20.20 -3.89
C GLY A 209 5.87 20.47 -4.58
N ILE A 210 5.86 20.64 -5.91
CA ILE A 210 7.05 21.05 -6.68
C ILE A 210 7.37 22.52 -6.40
N ALA A 211 6.36 23.40 -6.43
CA ALA A 211 6.52 24.82 -6.11
C ALA A 211 7.03 25.02 -4.67
N THR A 212 6.41 24.37 -3.68
CA THR A 212 6.85 24.44 -2.27
C THR A 212 8.26 23.87 -2.08
N ARG A 213 8.69 22.84 -2.83
CA ARG A 213 10.08 22.38 -2.79
C ARG A 213 11.03 23.43 -3.37
N GLN A 214 10.68 24.07 -4.48
CA GLN A 214 11.52 25.11 -5.10
C GLN A 214 11.69 26.32 -4.17
N GLU A 215 10.60 26.84 -3.61
CA GLU A 215 10.61 27.94 -2.62
C GLU A 215 11.41 27.56 -1.37
N PHE A 216 11.12 26.40 -0.76
CA PHE A 216 11.78 25.98 0.48
C PHE A 216 13.26 25.64 0.30
N SER A 217 13.64 25.01 -0.82
CA SER A 217 15.05 24.73 -1.12
C SER A 217 15.83 25.99 -1.42
N GLN A 218 15.23 26.98 -2.08
CA GLN A 218 15.86 28.28 -2.28
C GLN A 218 16.11 28.97 -0.94
N HIS A 219 15.09 29.08 -0.08
CA HIS A 219 15.23 29.65 1.27
C HIS A 219 16.32 28.96 2.11
N VAL A 220 16.42 27.63 2.05
CA VAL A 220 17.49 26.87 2.75
C VAL A 220 18.88 27.17 2.17
N ARG A 221 19.02 27.25 0.84
CA ARG A 221 20.31 27.58 0.18
C ARG A 221 20.74 29.02 0.45
N ASP A 222 19.81 29.98 0.40
CA ASP A 222 20.06 31.39 0.71
C ASP A 222 20.55 31.52 2.16
N PHE A 223 19.84 30.90 3.11
CA PHE A 223 20.25 30.89 4.52
C PHE A 223 21.65 30.29 4.72
N MET A 224 21.97 29.19 4.04
CA MET A 224 23.30 28.57 4.09
C MET A 224 24.39 29.51 3.56
N GLY A 225 24.12 30.26 2.48
CA GLY A 225 25.03 31.25 1.92
C GLY A 225 25.24 32.45 2.85
N GLU A 226 24.17 33.03 3.38
CA GLU A 226 24.21 34.16 4.32
C GLU A 226 24.98 33.86 5.60
N HIS A 227 24.86 32.63 6.13
CA HIS A 227 25.39 32.24 7.44
C HIS A 227 26.68 31.38 7.35
N GLY A 228 27.22 31.15 6.14
CA GLY A 228 28.44 30.37 5.94
C GLY A 228 28.32 28.91 6.37
N VAL A 229 27.14 28.30 6.22
CA VAL A 229 26.85 26.92 6.67
C VAL A 229 27.23 25.92 5.59
N ASP A 230 28.34 25.20 5.78
CA ASP A 230 28.82 24.19 4.83
C ASP A 230 27.86 23.00 4.65
N VAL A 231 27.13 22.63 5.71
CA VAL A 231 26.29 21.42 5.75
C VAL A 231 24.96 21.64 6.47
N VAL A 232 23.88 21.16 5.85
CA VAL A 232 22.53 21.16 6.42
C VAL A 232 22.19 19.78 6.98
N TYR A 233 21.56 19.75 8.15
CA TYR A 233 21.16 18.54 8.86
C TYR A 233 19.66 18.30 8.66
N ASN A 234 19.23 17.04 8.62
CA ASN A 234 17.80 16.71 8.75
C ASN A 234 17.58 15.61 9.81
N ALA A 235 16.60 15.84 10.68
CA ALA A 235 16.11 14.87 11.65
C ALA A 235 14.70 14.37 11.28
N ASP A 236 14.39 13.10 11.57
CA ASP A 236 13.03 12.55 11.43
C ASP A 236 12.68 11.43 12.41
N GLN A 237 11.42 11.39 12.84
CA GLN A 237 10.88 10.40 13.76
C GLN A 237 10.26 9.20 13.06
N THR A 238 10.94 8.06 13.11
CA THR A 238 10.54 6.85 12.41
C THR A 238 10.12 5.72 13.37
N ALA A 239 8.96 5.12 13.12
CA ALA A 239 8.45 4.01 13.93
C ALA A 239 9.03 2.67 13.45
N VAL A 240 9.73 1.97 14.37
CA VAL A 240 10.27 0.62 14.15
C VAL A 240 9.47 -0.39 14.97
N ASN A 241 8.85 -1.37 14.33
CA ASN A 241 8.01 -2.37 15.00
C ASN A 241 8.84 -3.55 15.52
N TYR A 242 8.38 -4.19 16.59
CA TYR A 242 8.99 -5.46 17.06
C TYR A 242 8.65 -6.66 16.16
N GLU A 243 7.51 -6.63 15.46
CA GLU A 243 7.10 -7.66 14.51
C GLU A 243 6.67 -7.02 13.19
N TYR A 244 7.23 -7.46 12.07
CA TYR A 244 6.83 -7.02 10.72
C TYR A 244 5.96 -8.09 10.04
N LEU A 245 4.74 -8.26 10.54
CA LEU A 245 3.76 -9.16 9.91
C LEU A 245 3.21 -8.55 8.61
N PRO A 246 3.12 -9.31 7.50
CA PRO A 246 2.57 -8.81 6.25
C PRO A 246 1.05 -8.71 6.32
N THR A 247 0.49 -7.70 5.64
CA THR A 247 -0.97 -7.48 5.52
C THR A 247 -1.64 -8.36 4.46
N LYS A 248 -0.86 -9.18 3.75
CA LYS A 248 -1.31 -10.13 2.73
C LYS A 248 -0.50 -11.41 2.87
N THR A 249 -1.13 -12.53 2.56
CA THR A 249 -0.58 -13.89 2.68
C THR A 249 -1.06 -14.72 1.50
N ILE A 250 -0.30 -15.76 1.15
CA ILE A 250 -0.70 -16.75 0.13
C ILE A 250 -1.50 -17.83 0.86
N ASN A 251 -2.65 -18.22 0.31
CA ASN A 251 -3.56 -19.20 0.90
C ASN A 251 -4.52 -19.78 -0.16
N ASP A 252 -5.29 -20.80 0.22
CA ASP A 252 -6.24 -21.44 -0.68
C ASP A 252 -7.43 -20.55 -1.07
N VAL A 253 -7.90 -20.74 -2.30
CA VAL A 253 -8.91 -19.88 -2.93
C VAL A 253 -10.29 -20.12 -2.31
N GLY A 254 -10.82 -19.10 -1.62
CA GLY A 254 -12.15 -19.12 -1.01
C GLY A 254 -12.15 -19.20 0.52
N GLU A 255 -10.99 -19.36 1.16
CA GLU A 255 -10.89 -19.24 2.61
C GLU A 255 -11.27 -17.83 3.09
N LYS A 256 -12.10 -17.75 4.13
CA LYS A 256 -12.65 -16.49 4.66
C LYS A 256 -11.89 -15.93 5.87
N THR A 257 -11.13 -16.79 6.56
CA THR A 257 -10.51 -16.47 7.86
C THR A 257 -9.07 -16.97 7.86
N MET A 258 -8.11 -16.07 8.03
CA MET A 258 -6.69 -16.42 8.05
C MET A 258 -6.06 -16.20 9.42
N TRP A 259 -5.48 -17.26 9.98
CA TRP A 259 -4.79 -17.22 11.26
C TRP A 259 -3.28 -17.07 11.09
N VAL A 260 -2.73 -15.92 11.49
CA VAL A 260 -1.29 -15.63 11.46
C VAL A 260 -0.70 -15.75 12.87
N LYS A 261 0.33 -16.57 13.03
CA LYS A 261 1.08 -16.66 14.30
C LYS A 261 1.90 -15.39 14.53
N CYS A 262 1.89 -14.89 15.76
CA CYS A 262 2.69 -13.74 16.19
C CYS A 262 3.33 -14.01 17.56
N GLY A 263 4.32 -13.19 17.92
CA GLY A 263 5.03 -13.23 19.21
C GLY A 263 4.44 -12.33 20.29
N GLY A 264 3.22 -11.81 20.10
CA GLY A 264 2.50 -10.98 21.07
C GLY A 264 2.90 -9.50 21.12
N LYS A 265 3.84 -9.06 20.27
CA LYS A 265 4.39 -7.69 20.22
C LYS A 265 4.02 -6.91 18.96
N THR A 266 3.01 -7.34 18.22
CA THR A 266 2.51 -6.68 16.98
C THR A 266 2.12 -5.21 17.15
N LYS A 267 1.90 -4.74 18.38
CA LYS A 267 1.61 -3.35 18.75
C LYS A 267 2.76 -2.67 19.53
N GLU A 268 3.92 -3.31 19.70
CA GLU A 268 5.12 -2.69 20.28
C GLU A 268 6.00 -2.08 19.19
N ARG A 269 6.50 -0.88 19.45
CA ARG A 269 7.42 -0.14 18.58
C ARG A 269 8.48 0.60 19.39
N VAL A 270 9.60 0.88 18.74
CA VAL A 270 10.60 1.88 19.12
C VAL A 270 10.33 3.12 18.28
N THR A 271 10.31 4.31 18.90
CA THR A 271 10.36 5.56 18.13
C THR A 271 11.83 5.90 17.95
N THR A 272 12.30 5.94 16.71
CA THR A 272 13.71 6.16 16.34
C THR A 272 13.80 7.53 15.69
N MET A 273 14.53 8.48 16.29
CA MET A 273 14.96 9.67 15.57
C MET A 273 16.22 9.32 14.78
N VAL A 274 16.18 9.52 13.46
CA VAL A 274 17.37 9.50 12.60
C VAL A 274 17.90 10.91 12.42
N LEU A 275 19.21 11.08 12.31
CA LEU A 275 19.89 12.35 12.06
C LEU A 275 21.05 12.13 11.09
N ALA A 276 21.08 12.90 10.00
CA ALA A 276 22.19 12.91 9.05
C ALA A 276 22.35 14.31 8.40
N ASN A 277 23.52 14.56 7.80
CA ASN A 277 23.84 15.83 7.13
C ASN A 277 23.98 15.68 5.60
N SER A 278 24.03 16.82 4.90
CA SER A 278 24.15 16.90 3.43
C SER A 278 25.42 16.28 2.86
N ALA A 279 26.50 16.16 3.64
CA ALA A 279 27.72 15.45 3.27
C ALA A 279 27.59 13.91 3.34
N GLY A 280 26.46 13.38 3.80
CA GLY A 280 26.20 11.95 3.93
C GLY A 280 26.50 11.35 5.30
N THR A 281 27.05 12.14 6.23
CA THR A 281 27.39 11.70 7.59
C THR A 281 26.13 11.33 8.36
N LYS A 282 26.11 10.13 8.93
CA LYS A 282 25.05 9.61 9.79
C LYS A 282 25.46 9.78 11.25
N HIS A 283 24.60 10.35 12.08
CA HIS A 283 24.89 10.62 13.50
C HIS A 283 24.33 9.50 14.41
N PRO A 284 24.79 9.41 15.68
CA PRO A 284 24.23 8.51 16.68
C PRO A 284 22.70 8.55 16.72
N LEU A 285 22.06 7.40 16.89
CA LEU A 285 20.59 7.31 16.93
C LEU A 285 20.04 7.75 18.27
N PHE A 286 18.87 8.39 18.28
CA PHE A 286 18.10 8.68 19.51
C PHE A 286 16.83 7.83 19.55
N LEU A 287 16.74 6.90 20.49
CA LEU A 287 15.72 5.86 20.57
C LEU A 287 14.82 6.01 21.79
N ILE A 288 13.49 6.03 21.60
CA ILE A 288 12.52 5.98 22.69
C ILE A 288 11.93 4.58 22.80
N LEU A 289 12.15 3.94 23.96
CA LEU A 289 11.59 2.62 24.29
C LEU A 289 10.31 2.77 25.12
N ARG A 290 9.24 2.07 24.71
CA ARG A 290 7.99 2.01 25.48
C ARG A 290 8.05 0.97 26.60
N THR A 291 7.57 1.36 27.78
CA THR A 291 7.59 0.59 29.03
C THR A 291 6.37 0.91 29.91
N MET A 292 6.31 0.32 31.10
CA MET A 292 5.52 0.86 32.20
C MET A 292 6.42 1.68 33.13
N LYS A 293 5.98 2.90 33.45
CA LYS A 293 6.58 3.80 34.47
C LYS A 293 6.47 3.20 35.87
N SER A 294 7.35 3.64 36.78
CA SER A 294 7.12 3.47 38.22
C SER A 294 5.85 4.22 38.66
N LYS A 295 5.18 3.71 39.70
CA LYS A 295 4.04 4.38 40.35
C LYS A 295 4.47 5.46 41.37
N VAL A 296 5.74 5.48 41.77
CA VAL A 296 6.28 6.37 42.81
C VAL A 296 6.87 7.62 42.19
N LYS A 297 6.32 8.81 42.52
CA LYS A 297 6.69 10.09 41.86
C LYS A 297 8.17 10.46 42.00
N THR A 298 8.75 10.34 43.20
CA THR A 298 10.18 10.65 43.44
C THR A 298 11.10 9.79 42.56
N VAL A 299 10.87 8.47 42.58
CA VAL A 299 11.58 7.49 41.73
C VAL A 299 11.36 7.76 40.23
N VAL A 300 10.23 8.32 39.81
CA VAL A 300 10.05 8.74 38.40
C VAL A 300 10.95 9.93 38.07
N GLN A 301 11.07 10.93 38.96
CA GLN A 301 11.93 12.10 38.74
C GLN A 301 13.43 11.74 38.77
N GLU A 302 13.84 10.97 39.77
CA GLU A 302 15.18 10.39 39.92
C GLU A 302 15.61 9.65 38.64
N ASN A 303 14.78 8.70 38.16
CA ASN A 303 15.08 7.97 36.94
C ASN A 303 15.10 8.87 35.69
N LEU A 304 14.24 9.89 35.60
CA LEU A 304 14.22 10.83 34.46
C LEU A 304 15.51 11.65 34.37
N VAL A 305 16.07 12.08 35.50
CA VAL A 305 17.32 12.86 35.55
C VAL A 305 18.55 11.97 35.39
N GLU A 306 18.69 10.93 36.21
CA GLU A 306 19.93 10.13 36.26
C GLU A 306 20.02 9.04 35.19
N ARG A 307 18.88 8.53 34.72
CA ARG A 307 18.80 7.22 34.02
C ARG A 307 17.90 7.29 32.79
N GLN A 308 17.71 8.47 32.21
CA GLN A 308 16.88 8.73 31.02
C GLN A 308 15.44 8.18 31.08
N GLY A 309 14.87 8.06 32.28
CA GLY A 309 13.56 7.49 32.57
C GLY A 309 13.57 6.00 32.96
N PHE A 310 14.70 5.29 32.82
CA PHE A 310 14.80 3.86 33.17
C PHE A 310 14.91 3.66 34.68
N GLY A 311 14.11 2.73 35.23
CA GLY A 311 14.36 2.21 36.57
C GLY A 311 15.68 1.46 36.65
N LYS A 312 16.43 1.61 37.76
CA LYS A 312 17.78 1.07 38.00
C LYS A 312 18.09 -0.30 37.34
N ARG A 313 17.30 -1.35 37.63
CA ARG A 313 17.46 -2.71 37.03
C ARG A 313 17.36 -2.79 35.50
N ARG A 314 16.75 -1.80 34.84
CA ARG A 314 16.74 -1.67 33.38
C ARG A 314 17.94 -0.87 32.89
N TRP A 315 18.33 0.20 33.61
CA TRP A 315 19.52 1.00 33.31
C TRP A 315 20.79 0.16 33.21
N GLU A 316 20.98 -0.78 34.16
CA GLU A 316 22.02 -1.83 34.19
C GLU A 316 22.16 -2.64 32.86
N SER A 317 21.14 -2.63 32.00
CA SER A 317 21.13 -3.31 30.69
C SER A 317 21.04 -2.37 29.49
N VAL A 318 20.84 -1.07 29.73
CA VAL A 318 20.69 -0.03 28.70
C VAL A 318 21.99 0.74 28.52
N GLU A 319 22.66 1.12 29.59
CA GLU A 319 23.93 1.86 29.56
C GLU A 319 25.05 1.11 28.79
N PRO A 320 25.30 -0.20 29.02
CA PRO A 320 26.22 -0.97 28.17
C PRO A 320 25.75 -1.13 26.71
N MET A 321 24.45 -0.98 26.45
CA MET A 321 23.86 -1.07 25.11
C MET A 321 24.00 0.25 24.34
N GLU A 322 23.85 1.40 25.02
CA GLU A 322 24.15 2.72 24.45
C GLU A 322 25.61 2.80 24.00
N ALA A 323 26.54 2.48 24.90
CA ALA A 323 27.98 2.49 24.62
C ALA A 323 28.36 1.51 23.49
N LYS A 324 27.79 0.30 23.49
CA LYS A 324 28.08 -0.73 22.48
C LYS A 324 27.62 -0.36 21.06
N PHE A 325 26.52 0.40 20.93
CA PHE A 325 25.92 0.70 19.63
C PHE A 325 26.00 2.18 19.22
N ASN A 326 26.70 3.01 20.00
CA ASN A 326 26.81 4.46 19.82
C ASN A 326 25.44 5.11 19.56
N CYS A 327 24.52 4.94 20.50
CA CYS A 327 23.16 5.49 20.42
C CYS A 327 22.64 5.92 21.80
N ARG A 328 21.78 6.94 21.82
CA ARG A 328 21.05 7.39 23.00
C ARG A 328 19.71 6.67 23.08
N VAL A 329 19.33 6.21 24.26
CA VAL A 329 18.16 5.35 24.52
C VAL A 329 17.46 5.86 25.77
N SER A 330 16.22 6.36 25.60
CA SER A 330 15.42 6.94 26.69
C SER A 330 14.09 6.20 26.90
N GLU A 331 13.54 6.26 28.11
CA GLU A 331 12.32 5.55 28.52
C GLU A 331 11.12 6.52 28.65
N LYS A 332 10.04 6.32 27.89
CA LYS A 332 8.72 6.92 28.22
C LYS A 332 7.56 5.95 27.99
N SER A 333 6.66 5.89 28.97
CA SER A 333 5.52 4.96 28.97
C SER A 333 4.54 5.15 27.80
N THR A 334 4.42 6.37 27.28
CA THR A 334 3.51 6.69 26.18
C THR A 334 4.19 6.62 24.80
N ALA A 335 5.53 6.66 24.75
CA ALA A 335 6.36 6.67 23.53
C ALA A 335 6.02 7.77 22.49
N TRP A 336 5.47 8.91 22.94
CA TRP A 336 5.32 10.13 22.14
C TRP A 336 6.48 11.09 22.39
N TRP A 337 6.84 11.87 21.37
CA TRP A 337 7.77 13.00 21.47
C TRP A 337 7.13 14.19 22.20
N ASN A 338 7.95 15.11 22.73
CA ASN A 338 7.56 16.30 23.50
C ASN A 338 8.80 17.18 23.72
N GLY A 339 8.62 18.46 24.04
CA GLY A 339 9.72 19.44 24.16
C GLY A 339 10.88 18.99 25.05
N SER A 340 10.62 18.29 26.16
CA SER A 340 11.68 17.76 27.02
C SER A 340 12.61 16.76 26.31
N ILE A 341 12.14 16.04 25.29
CA ILE A 341 12.95 15.12 24.49
C ILE A 341 13.64 15.88 23.37
N SER A 342 12.98 16.90 22.80
CA SER A 342 13.60 17.81 21.82
C SER A 342 14.84 18.50 22.41
N LEU A 343 14.77 18.97 23.67
CA LEU A 343 15.91 19.51 24.43
C LEU A 343 17.02 18.46 24.59
N SER A 344 16.71 17.26 25.08
CA SER A 344 17.71 16.18 25.24
C SER A 344 18.35 15.73 23.92
N PHE A 345 17.61 15.78 22.81
CA PHE A 345 18.10 15.49 21.47
C PHE A 345 19.05 16.59 20.98
N LEU A 346 18.67 17.86 21.11
CA LEU A 346 19.52 19.01 20.75
C LEU A 346 20.82 19.02 21.57
N GLN A 347 20.71 18.77 22.88
CA GLN A 347 21.87 18.66 23.77
C GLN A 347 22.80 17.54 23.29
N PHE A 348 22.31 16.31 23.21
CA PHE A 348 23.11 15.13 22.86
C PHE A 348 23.82 15.22 21.49
N HIS A 349 23.30 16.00 20.55
CA HIS A 349 23.90 16.14 19.22
C HIS A 349 24.71 17.43 18.99
N PHE A 350 24.43 18.52 19.72
CA PHE A 350 24.91 19.85 19.33
C PHE A 350 25.42 20.76 20.46
N SER A 351 25.26 20.43 21.75
CA SER A 351 25.74 21.32 22.84
C SER A 351 27.26 21.32 23.01
N ASP A 352 27.89 20.17 22.74
CA ASP A 352 29.28 19.87 23.08
C ASP A 352 30.20 19.94 21.86
N ARG A 353 29.74 20.53 20.74
CA ARG A 353 30.53 20.65 19.50
C ARG A 353 31.62 21.73 19.64
N PRO A 354 32.86 21.49 19.16
CA PRO A 354 34.00 22.37 19.41
C PRO A 354 33.93 23.70 18.65
N ASP A 355 33.11 23.78 17.61
CA ASP A 355 32.89 24.94 16.74
C ASP A 355 31.60 25.70 17.08
N ARG A 356 30.92 25.37 18.19
CA ARG A 356 29.60 25.93 18.55
C ARG A 356 29.56 27.45 18.51
N ASP A 357 30.58 28.09 19.04
CA ASP A 357 30.64 29.53 19.24
C ASP A 357 31.15 30.28 17.98
N THR A 358 31.48 29.56 16.90
CA THR A 358 31.99 30.11 15.62
C THR A 358 31.22 29.67 14.38
N LYS A 359 30.54 28.51 14.39
CA LYS A 359 29.75 27.99 13.26
C LYS A 359 28.29 27.68 13.64
N PRO A 360 27.31 28.31 12.97
CA PRO A 360 25.91 27.93 13.12
C PRO A 360 25.63 26.55 12.49
N VAL A 361 24.70 25.80 13.08
CA VAL A 361 24.22 24.51 12.54
C VAL A 361 22.79 24.68 12.03
N LEU A 362 22.56 24.38 10.76
CA LEU A 362 21.22 24.42 10.16
C LEU A 362 20.53 23.06 10.28
N LEU A 363 19.44 22.99 11.07
CA LEU A 363 18.70 21.75 11.32
C LEU A 363 17.27 21.83 10.76
N LEU A 364 17.01 21.05 9.71
CA LEU A 364 15.68 20.84 9.15
C LEU A 364 14.90 19.85 10.04
N TRP A 365 13.79 20.32 10.63
CA TRP A 365 12.93 19.50 11.51
C TRP A 365 11.45 19.65 11.12
N ASP A 366 10.63 18.64 11.43
CA ASP A 366 9.22 18.63 10.99
C ASP A 366 8.27 19.40 11.93
N ASP A 367 7.10 19.76 11.40
CA ASP A 367 6.07 20.60 12.03
C ASP A 367 5.33 19.95 13.23
N VAL A 368 5.93 18.96 13.88
CA VAL A 368 5.42 18.45 15.16
C VAL A 368 5.69 19.50 16.23
N SER A 369 4.63 20.06 16.84
CA SER A 369 4.70 21.17 17.82
C SER A 369 5.70 20.97 18.97
N ALA A 370 6.03 19.73 19.32
CA ALA A 370 7.07 19.38 20.28
C ALA A 370 8.49 19.86 19.91
N HIS A 371 8.77 20.14 18.64
CA HIS A 371 10.03 20.70 18.15
C HIS A 371 10.07 22.24 18.22
N TRP A 372 8.93 22.87 18.52
CA TRP A 372 8.69 24.31 18.32
C TRP A 372 8.09 24.97 19.57
N THR A 373 8.37 24.42 20.77
CA THR A 373 8.06 25.12 22.03
C THR A 373 9.11 26.20 22.28
N GLU A 374 8.75 27.25 23.02
CA GLU A 374 9.60 28.41 23.27
C GLU A 374 10.96 28.02 23.87
N GLU A 375 10.97 27.05 24.80
CA GLU A 375 12.19 26.55 25.44
C GLU A 375 13.08 25.78 24.45
N VAL A 376 12.49 25.06 23.49
CA VAL A 376 13.25 24.30 22.47
C VAL A 376 13.90 25.24 21.46
N VAL A 377 13.17 26.28 21.02
CA VAL A 377 13.70 27.30 20.11
C VAL A 377 14.79 28.12 20.81
N ALA A 378 14.53 28.63 22.02
CA ALA A 378 15.50 29.40 22.79
C ALA A 378 16.76 28.58 23.13
N TYR A 379 16.63 27.29 23.45
CA TYR A 379 17.78 26.42 23.67
C TYR A 379 18.57 26.14 22.39
N ALA A 380 17.89 25.89 21.26
CA ALA A 380 18.58 25.73 19.98
C ALA A 380 19.40 26.99 19.63
N THR A 381 18.80 28.18 19.76
CA THR A 381 19.49 29.46 19.55
C THR A 381 20.68 29.64 20.49
N SER A 382 20.56 29.30 21.79
CA SER A 382 21.67 29.46 22.75
C SER A 382 22.82 28.47 22.54
N ILE A 383 22.60 27.36 21.82
CA ILE A 383 23.67 26.48 21.32
C ILE A 383 23.99 26.71 19.83
N ASN A 384 23.61 27.86 19.27
CA ASN A 384 23.88 28.25 17.87
C ASN A 384 23.39 27.20 16.84
N VAL A 385 22.21 26.62 17.08
CA VAL A 385 21.48 25.74 16.14
C VAL A 385 20.28 26.53 15.61
N VAL A 386 20.22 26.70 14.30
CA VAL A 386 19.09 27.30 13.59
C VAL A 386 18.11 26.19 13.23
N LEU A 387 16.90 26.25 13.78
CA LEU A 387 15.82 25.33 13.45
C LEU A 387 15.03 25.85 12.25
N VAL A 388 15.03 25.10 11.14
CA VAL A 388 14.21 25.39 9.97
C VAL A 388 13.10 24.35 9.83
N ARG A 389 11.87 24.83 9.63
CA ARG A 389 10.67 24.01 9.62
C ARG A 389 10.39 23.44 8.24
N ILE A 390 10.38 22.11 8.13
CA ILE A 390 9.88 21.42 6.93
C ILE A 390 8.43 21.88 6.67
N PRO A 391 8.08 22.32 5.45
CA PRO A 391 6.71 22.73 5.12
C PRO A 391 5.70 21.62 5.44
N PRO A 392 4.64 21.91 6.24
CA PRO A 392 3.63 20.92 6.58
C PRO A 392 2.95 20.38 5.31
N ARG A 393 2.45 19.14 5.38
CA ARG A 393 1.88 18.36 4.24
C ARG A 393 2.91 17.94 3.17
N PHE A 394 3.94 18.74 2.90
CA PHE A 394 4.93 18.51 1.83
C PHE A 394 6.18 17.72 2.25
N LYS A 395 6.19 17.09 3.44
CA LYS A 395 7.32 16.26 3.93
C LYS A 395 7.79 15.21 2.91
N TRP A 396 6.88 14.66 2.11
CA TRP A 396 7.15 13.65 1.08
C TRP A 396 8.05 14.12 -0.08
N ILE A 397 8.33 15.42 -0.19
CA ILE A 397 9.18 16.04 -1.22
C ILE A 397 10.19 17.04 -0.64
N CYS A 398 9.93 17.61 0.55
CA CYS A 398 10.83 18.55 1.22
C CYS A 398 11.68 17.96 2.36
N GLN A 399 11.44 16.72 2.83
CA GLN A 399 12.16 16.13 3.96
C GLN A 399 13.06 14.96 3.53
N PRO A 400 14.41 15.09 3.56
CA PRO A 400 15.36 14.09 3.07
C PRO A 400 15.15 12.69 3.64
N ALA A 401 14.83 12.59 4.94
CA ALA A 401 14.54 11.32 5.60
C ALA A 401 13.31 10.60 5.04
N ASP A 402 12.20 11.30 4.78
CA ASP A 402 10.98 10.70 4.22
C ASP A 402 11.10 10.43 2.72
N VAL A 403 11.87 11.26 1.99
CA VAL A 403 12.15 11.11 0.56
C VAL A 403 13.03 9.87 0.29
N ALA A 404 14.13 9.69 1.03
CA ALA A 404 15.16 8.69 0.69
C ALA A 404 15.47 7.67 1.79
N TRP A 405 15.55 8.05 3.07
CA TRP A 405 16.18 7.18 4.10
C TRP A 405 15.18 6.19 4.73
N ASN A 406 13.96 6.66 5.03
CA ASN A 406 12.95 5.94 5.80
C ASN A 406 12.50 4.64 5.13
N ARG A 407 12.43 4.62 3.78
CA ARG A 407 11.98 3.46 3.00
C ARG A 407 12.99 2.29 3.03
N PRO A 408 14.26 2.45 2.62
CA PRO A 408 15.25 1.36 2.65
C PRO A 408 15.55 0.90 4.08
N LEU A 409 15.62 1.81 5.06
CA LEU A 409 15.77 1.45 6.48
C LEU A 409 14.61 0.54 6.95
N LYS A 410 13.34 0.90 6.64
CA LYS A 410 12.19 0.04 6.94
C LYS A 410 12.15 -1.24 6.10
N SER A 411 12.84 -1.32 4.96
CA SER A 411 12.97 -2.55 4.19
C SER A 411 13.92 -3.52 4.88
N ARG A 412 15.17 -3.09 5.09
CA ARG A 412 16.22 -3.90 5.74
C ARG A 412 15.82 -4.38 7.14
N LEU A 413 15.01 -3.63 7.88
CA LEU A 413 14.42 -4.08 9.16
C LEU A 413 13.42 -5.24 9.03
N ARG A 414 12.66 -5.33 7.92
CA ARG A 414 11.83 -6.50 7.60
C ARG A 414 12.71 -7.71 7.29
N ASP A 415 13.85 -7.50 6.65
CA ASP A 415 14.76 -8.59 6.26
C ASP A 415 15.46 -9.20 7.48
N LYS A 416 15.88 -8.39 8.47
CA LYS A 416 16.35 -8.89 9.77
C LYS A 416 15.24 -9.71 10.48
N TRP A 417 13.97 -9.27 10.41
CA TRP A 417 12.80 -10.02 10.94
C TRP A 417 12.51 -11.33 10.19
N ILE A 418 12.59 -11.34 8.85
CA ILE A 418 12.46 -12.56 8.03
C ILE A 418 13.59 -13.53 8.36
N GLY A 419 14.82 -13.03 8.57
CA GLY A 419 15.96 -13.81 9.06
C GLY A 419 15.67 -14.49 10.40
N LEU A 420 15.13 -13.75 11.38
CA LEU A 420 14.72 -14.30 12.67
C LEU A 420 13.63 -15.38 12.52
N LEU A 421 12.62 -15.15 11.68
CA LEU A 421 11.58 -16.17 11.42
C LEU A 421 12.18 -17.43 10.77
N ARG A 422 13.08 -17.29 9.79
CA ARG A 422 13.79 -18.43 9.19
C ARG A 422 14.57 -19.22 10.23
N GLN A 423 15.31 -18.55 11.13
CA GLN A 423 16.04 -19.21 12.22
C GLN A 423 15.11 -19.96 13.19
N GLN A 424 14.00 -19.36 13.62
CA GLN A 424 13.03 -20.00 14.51
C GLN A 424 12.34 -21.21 13.86
N ILE A 425 11.98 -21.11 12.57
CA ILE A 425 11.40 -22.22 11.80
C ILE A 425 12.41 -23.37 11.72
N THR A 426 13.64 -23.12 11.30
CA THR A 426 14.70 -24.15 11.23
C THR A 426 14.92 -24.80 12.59
N ARG A 427 15.08 -24.03 13.68
CA ARG A 427 15.23 -24.56 15.03
C ARG A 427 14.06 -25.46 15.43
N SER A 428 12.81 -25.07 15.16
CA SER A 428 11.64 -25.90 15.49
C SER A 428 11.61 -27.22 14.71
N LYS A 429 12.03 -27.22 13.43
CA LYS A 429 12.17 -28.43 12.61
C LYS A 429 13.27 -29.36 13.16
N THR A 430 14.47 -28.84 13.42
CA THR A 430 15.60 -29.62 13.97
C THR A 430 15.25 -30.23 15.33
N MET A 431 14.60 -29.46 16.21
CA MET A 431 14.17 -29.93 17.54
C MET A 431 12.87 -30.76 17.51
N LYS A 432 12.26 -30.99 16.33
CA LYS A 432 10.95 -31.66 16.17
C LYS A 432 9.84 -31.10 17.06
N THR A 433 9.85 -29.79 17.33
CA THR A 433 8.90 -29.10 18.23
C THR A 433 7.86 -28.29 17.46
N GLN A 434 6.70 -28.05 18.08
CA GLN A 434 5.66 -27.20 17.50
C GLN A 434 6.16 -25.76 17.32
N PHE A 435 6.23 -25.27 16.09
CA PHE A 435 6.63 -23.89 15.79
C PHE A 435 5.72 -22.86 16.48
N LYS A 436 6.33 -22.02 17.32
CA LYS A 436 5.74 -20.84 17.97
C LYS A 436 6.64 -19.64 17.66
N VAL A 437 6.04 -18.56 17.15
CA VAL A 437 6.75 -17.30 16.85
C VAL A 437 7.17 -16.66 18.18
N GLN A 438 8.43 -16.24 18.27
CA GLN A 438 8.94 -15.44 19.40
C GLN A 438 9.31 -14.05 18.87
N ALA A 439 8.74 -13.00 19.47
CA ALA A 439 9.10 -11.63 19.12
C ALA A 439 10.50 -11.27 19.66
N PRO A 440 11.27 -10.40 18.98
CA PRO A 440 12.62 -10.05 19.39
C PRO A 440 12.70 -9.39 20.77
N SER A 441 13.89 -9.51 21.39
CA SER A 441 14.24 -8.78 22.60
C SER A 441 14.46 -7.28 22.30
N ARG A 442 14.50 -6.43 23.34
CA ARG A 442 14.80 -4.99 23.15
C ARG A 442 16.19 -4.79 22.54
N ALA A 443 17.20 -5.47 23.08
CA ALA A 443 18.57 -5.44 22.56
C ALA A 443 18.68 -5.97 21.12
N THR A 444 17.86 -6.97 20.75
CA THR A 444 17.78 -7.46 19.36
C THR A 444 17.25 -6.38 18.42
N VAL A 445 16.18 -5.66 18.80
CA VAL A 445 15.63 -4.57 17.97
C VAL A 445 16.59 -3.39 17.90
N VAL A 446 17.21 -2.97 19.02
CA VAL A 446 18.22 -1.88 19.00
C VAL A 446 19.40 -2.25 18.09
N SER A 447 19.94 -3.46 18.23
CA SER A 447 21.01 -4.00 17.36
C SER A 447 20.62 -4.04 15.88
N TRP A 448 19.35 -4.33 15.55
CA TRP A 448 18.86 -4.27 14.18
C TRP A 448 18.77 -2.84 13.65
N ILE A 449 18.26 -1.88 14.44
CA ILE A 449 18.13 -0.49 14.02
C ILE A 449 19.52 0.12 13.79
N THR A 450 20.46 -0.10 14.72
CA THR A 450 21.80 0.48 14.65
C THR A 450 22.60 -0.13 13.50
N SER A 451 22.58 -1.46 13.33
CA SER A 451 23.12 -2.12 12.13
C SER A 451 22.50 -1.54 10.86
N VAL A 452 21.17 -1.56 10.70
CA VAL A 452 20.52 -1.11 9.45
C VAL A 452 20.81 0.36 9.13
N CYS A 453 20.96 1.22 10.14
CA CYS A 453 21.32 2.62 9.94
C CYS A 453 22.79 2.79 9.54
N THR A 454 23.73 2.09 10.19
CA THR A 454 25.15 2.10 9.81
C THR A 454 25.37 1.51 8.42
N ASP A 455 24.70 0.38 8.12
CA ASP A 455 24.73 -0.31 6.83
C ASP A 455 24.16 0.56 5.68
N LEU A 456 23.43 1.64 5.96
CA LEU A 456 22.76 2.48 4.95
C LEU A 456 23.78 3.35 4.17
N PRO A 457 23.83 3.26 2.82
CA PRO A 457 24.81 3.98 2.03
C PRO A 457 24.74 5.50 2.22
N GLU A 458 25.90 6.15 2.24
CA GLU A 458 26.00 7.62 2.34
C GLU A 458 25.44 8.30 1.09
N SER A 459 25.53 7.64 -0.07
CA SER A 459 24.82 8.04 -1.29
C SER A 459 23.30 8.08 -1.10
N THR A 460 22.69 7.17 -0.31
CA THR A 460 21.26 7.23 0.04
C THR A 460 20.94 8.46 0.90
N ILE A 461 21.88 8.89 1.75
CA ILE A 461 21.73 10.11 2.55
C ILE A 461 21.78 11.35 1.66
N ILE A 462 22.87 11.51 0.89
CA ILE A 462 23.15 12.62 -0.03
C ILE A 462 22.02 12.78 -1.06
N ASN A 463 21.56 11.66 -1.64
CA ASN A 463 20.44 11.64 -2.58
C ASN A 463 19.13 12.17 -1.96
N GLY A 464 18.93 12.03 -0.64
CA GLY A 464 17.79 12.62 0.06
C GLY A 464 17.83 14.15 0.04
N PHE A 465 19.01 14.75 0.25
CA PHE A 465 19.18 16.21 0.17
C PHE A 465 19.09 16.72 -1.27
N ARG A 466 19.69 16.02 -2.24
CA ARG A 466 19.56 16.33 -3.68
C ARG A 466 18.12 16.25 -4.19
N ALA A 467 17.36 15.23 -3.80
CA ALA A 467 15.96 15.09 -4.20
C ALA A 467 15.02 16.14 -3.56
N CYS A 468 15.48 16.81 -2.49
CA CYS A 468 14.84 17.99 -1.91
C CYS A 468 15.44 19.32 -2.44
N ASP A 469 16.31 19.26 -3.44
CA ASP A 469 17.07 20.38 -4.06
C ASP A 469 18.00 21.17 -3.12
N PHE A 470 18.32 20.69 -1.91
CA PHE A 470 19.16 21.45 -0.95
C PHE A 470 20.65 21.53 -1.30
N ILE A 471 21.15 20.63 -2.15
CA ILE A 471 22.53 20.57 -2.61
C ILE A 471 22.60 20.15 -4.07
N ASP A 472 23.66 20.56 -4.75
CA ASP A 472 23.85 20.33 -6.18
C ASP A 472 24.23 18.89 -6.56
N GLY A 473 24.07 18.63 -7.87
CA GLY A 473 24.42 17.38 -8.53
C GLY A 473 23.22 16.47 -8.74
N GLN A 474 23.34 15.56 -9.71
CA GLN A 474 22.30 14.57 -9.99
C GLN A 474 22.23 13.53 -8.86
N THR A 475 21.04 12.97 -8.65
CA THR A 475 20.82 11.78 -7.82
C THR A 475 21.68 10.65 -8.35
N ILE A 476 22.60 10.14 -7.51
CA ILE A 476 23.45 9.01 -7.89
C ILE A 476 22.56 7.76 -7.91
N GLU A 477 22.50 7.03 -9.02
CA GLU A 477 21.78 5.75 -9.05
C GLU A 477 22.44 4.77 -8.08
N THR A 478 21.81 4.54 -6.92
CA THR A 478 22.15 3.43 -6.05
C THR A 478 21.70 2.15 -6.77
N ILE A 479 22.67 1.32 -7.18
CA ILE A 479 22.41 -0.05 -7.61
C ILE A 479 21.89 -0.82 -6.38
N ASP A 480 20.57 -0.81 -6.22
CA ASP A 480 19.85 -1.57 -5.21
C ASP A 480 19.63 -2.96 -5.81
N ASP A 481 20.54 -3.90 -5.51
CA ASP A 481 20.49 -5.30 -5.94
C ASP A 481 19.26 -6.01 -5.33
N GLY A 482 18.10 -5.77 -5.93
CA GLY A 482 16.80 -6.08 -5.36
C GLY A 482 16.49 -7.58 -5.30
N GLY A 483 16.27 -8.07 -4.08
CA GLY A 483 15.72 -9.40 -3.76
C GLY A 483 14.35 -9.33 -3.08
#